data_AF-A0A7R8ZGH9-F1
#
_entry.id   AF-A0A7R8ZGH9-F1
#
_cell.length_a   1.000
_cell.length_b   1.000
_cell.length_c   1.000
_cell.angle_alpha   90.00
_cell.angle_beta   90.00
_cell.angle_gamma   90.00
#
_symmetry.space_group_name_H-M   'P 1'
#
loop_
_entity.id
_entity.type
_entity.pdbx_description
1 polymer ?
#
loop_
_entity_poly.entity_id
_entity_poly.type
_entity_poly.pdbx_seq_one_letter_code
_entity_poly.pdbx_strand_id
1 'polypeptide(L)'
;MALHCLASIFKRHSKVLQTNCTFINFIHFTCFLKKIHANELLTESSQTTLQRLTGLPIVHHHGYVCELPPNHRFPMPKFHKVLEFLIKDNVISREKQVIHPKQVSRKLACRAHTEEYVDKFFSGKTTVEEQRVTGFTWTPGLASRVRYETGGTVLASQLSISRGLAASTAGGTHHAFPDKGSGYCLINDLAVAAIHLSDTTDITRVLIVDLDVHQVVVHFTSF
;
A
#
# COMPACT_ATOMS: atom_id res chain seq x y z
N MET A 1 -9.63 -19.35 -7.85
CA MET A 1 -10.43 -18.58 -8.83
C MET A 1 -10.11 -17.08 -8.80
N ALA A 2 -10.12 -16.40 -7.64
CA ALA A 2 -9.84 -14.96 -7.54
C ALA A 2 -8.46 -14.52 -8.08
N LEU A 3 -7.36 -15.22 -7.73
CA LEU A 3 -6.01 -14.91 -8.25
C LEU A 3 -5.93 -14.94 -9.78
N HIS A 4 -6.54 -15.96 -10.39
CA HIS A 4 -6.51 -16.15 -11.84
C HIS A 4 -7.29 -15.04 -12.56
N CYS A 5 -8.40 -14.59 -11.97
CA CYS A 5 -9.17 -13.45 -12.46
C CYS A 5 -8.39 -12.14 -12.34
N LEU A 6 -7.72 -11.92 -11.20
CA LEU A 6 -6.86 -10.74 -10.99
C LEU A 6 -5.75 -10.66 -12.05
N ALA A 7 -5.01 -11.76 -12.27
CA ALA A 7 -3.97 -11.82 -13.30
C ALA A 7 -4.50 -11.60 -14.72
N SER A 8 -5.72 -12.09 -15.02
CA SER A 8 -6.37 -11.91 -16.33
C SER A 8 -6.79 -10.45 -16.59
N ILE A 9 -7.24 -9.71 -15.57
CA ILE A 9 -7.56 -8.28 -15.69
C ILE A 9 -6.30 -7.49 -16.05
N PHE A 10 -5.16 -7.79 -15.41
CA PHE A 10 -3.90 -7.10 -15.73
C PHE A 10 -3.47 -7.33 -17.17
N LYS A 11 -3.62 -8.55 -17.70
CA LYS A 11 -3.36 -8.80 -19.12
C LYS A 11 -4.30 -8.00 -20.02
N ARG A 12 -5.60 -7.97 -19.71
CA ARG A 12 -6.64 -7.33 -20.53
C ARG A 12 -6.55 -5.80 -20.53
N HIS A 13 -6.20 -5.19 -19.40
CA HIS A 13 -6.12 -3.73 -19.23
C HIS A 13 -4.69 -3.20 -19.16
N SER A 14 -3.70 -4.02 -19.52
CA SER A 14 -2.27 -3.67 -19.51
C SER A 14 -1.99 -2.35 -20.21
N LYS A 15 -2.57 -2.08 -21.38
CA LYS A 15 -2.41 -0.82 -22.13
C LYS A 15 -2.96 0.44 -21.43
N VAL A 16 -3.95 0.28 -20.53
CA VAL A 16 -4.55 1.41 -19.78
C VAL A 16 -3.83 1.63 -18.43
N LEU A 17 -3.19 0.58 -17.92
CA LEU A 17 -2.41 0.59 -16.69
C LEU A 17 -0.89 0.79 -16.92
N GLN A 18 -0.42 0.62 -18.16
CA GLN A 18 0.95 0.91 -18.61
C GLN A 18 0.97 2.26 -19.33
N THR A 19 1.34 3.31 -18.59
CA THR A 19 2.04 4.47 -19.18
C THR A 19 3.53 4.30 -18.86
N ASN A 20 4.41 4.85 -19.71
CA ASN A 20 5.88 4.65 -19.82
C ASN A 20 6.77 4.78 -18.55
N CYS A 21 6.22 4.72 -17.33
CA CYS A 21 6.97 4.80 -16.08
C CYS A 21 6.39 3.97 -14.92
N THR A 22 5.47 3.00 -15.15
CA THR A 22 4.84 2.31 -14.01
C THR A 22 4.32 0.92 -14.35
N PHE A 23 5.11 -0.10 -14.04
CA PHE A 23 4.59 -1.44 -13.88
C PHE A 23 3.98 -1.58 -12.49
N ILE A 24 2.65 -1.55 -12.46
CA ILE A 24 1.73 -2.39 -11.67
C ILE A 24 2.42 -3.29 -10.62
N ASN A 25 2.81 -2.72 -9.47
CA ASN A 25 2.89 -3.46 -8.21
C ASN A 25 1.47 -3.78 -7.79
N PHE A 26 0.94 -4.93 -8.21
CA PHE A 26 -0.33 -5.43 -7.71
C PHE A 26 -0.17 -6.76 -6.99
N ILE A 27 -0.60 -6.69 -5.74
CA ILE A 27 -0.84 -7.78 -4.82
C ILE A 27 0.46 -8.36 -4.26
N HIS A 28 0.94 -7.72 -3.20
CA HIS A 28 1.78 -8.42 -2.25
C HIS A 28 0.95 -9.57 -1.66
N PHE A 29 1.20 -10.79 -2.12
CA PHE A 29 0.70 -12.00 -1.47
C PHE A 29 1.53 -12.23 -0.22
N THR A 30 1.16 -11.59 0.90
CA THR A 30 1.69 -11.98 2.20
C THR A 30 1.07 -13.32 2.59
N CYS A 31 1.73 -14.40 2.17
CA CYS A 31 1.39 -15.77 2.59
C CYS A 31 2.05 -16.02 3.96
N PHE A 32 1.33 -15.77 5.05
CA PHE A 32 1.80 -16.13 6.39
C PHE A 32 1.33 -17.54 6.74
N LEU A 33 2.21 -18.51 6.51
CA LEU A 33 2.02 -19.89 6.96
C LEU A 33 2.36 -20.01 8.46
N LYS A 34 1.43 -19.61 9.31
CA LYS A 34 1.14 -20.24 10.61
C LYS A 34 -0.21 -19.71 11.11
N LYS A 35 -1.09 -20.60 11.57
CA LYS A 35 -2.33 -20.22 12.28
C LYS A 35 -1.92 -19.42 13.53
N ILE A 36 -2.01 -18.11 13.46
CA ILE A 36 -1.82 -17.22 14.61
C ILE A 36 -3.20 -16.88 15.16
N HIS A 37 -3.33 -16.82 16.48
CA HIS A 37 -4.56 -16.37 17.13
C HIS A 37 -4.78 -14.90 16.77
N ALA A 38 -5.73 -14.64 15.86
CA ALA A 38 -5.94 -13.35 15.20
C ALA A 38 -6.63 -12.28 16.07
N ASN A 39 -6.68 -12.43 17.40
CA ASN A 39 -7.74 -11.78 18.18
C ASN A 39 -7.51 -10.30 18.59
N GLU A 40 -6.35 -9.69 18.37
CA GLU A 40 -6.10 -8.33 18.91
C GLU A 40 -5.55 -7.29 17.92
N LEU A 41 -5.54 -7.56 16.61
CA LEU A 41 -4.94 -6.63 15.62
C LEU A 41 -5.86 -5.54 15.10
N LEU A 42 -7.16 -5.83 15.10
CA LEU A 42 -8.16 -5.03 14.40
C LEU A 42 -9.03 -4.35 15.45
N THR A 43 -9.29 -3.06 15.26
CA THR A 43 -10.27 -2.35 16.10
C THR A 43 -11.64 -3.04 16.03
N GLU A 44 -12.46 -2.95 17.08
CA GLU A 44 -13.81 -3.56 17.11
C GLU A 44 -14.68 -3.15 15.89
N SER A 45 -14.55 -1.90 15.44
CA SER A 45 -15.18 -1.40 14.20
C SER A 45 -14.68 -2.15 12.95
N SER A 46 -13.37 -2.41 12.86
CA SER A 46 -12.76 -3.17 11.77
C SER A 46 -13.20 -4.64 11.79
N GLN A 47 -13.30 -5.25 12.97
CA GLN A 47 -13.76 -6.64 13.16
C GLN A 47 -15.23 -6.81 12.72
N THR A 48 -16.10 -5.89 13.11
CA THR A 48 -17.52 -5.90 12.71
C THR A 48 -17.70 -5.75 11.20
N THR A 49 -16.90 -4.86 10.59
CA THR A 49 -16.88 -4.68 9.12
C THR A 49 -16.38 -5.96 8.45
N LEU A 50 -15.32 -6.56 8.98
CA LEU A 50 -14.77 -7.82 8.50
C LEU A 50 -15.79 -8.95 8.47
N GLN A 51 -16.58 -9.13 9.53
CA GLN A 51 -17.57 -10.20 9.61
C GLN A 51 -18.62 -10.13 8.50
N ARG A 52 -18.89 -8.93 7.98
CA ARG A 52 -19.84 -8.71 6.87
C ARG A 52 -19.21 -8.96 5.49
N LEU A 53 -17.88 -8.89 5.38
CA LEU A 53 -17.20 -9.10 4.11
C LEU A 53 -17.15 -10.59 3.75
N THR A 54 -17.50 -10.89 2.49
CA THR A 54 -17.45 -12.24 1.91
C THR A 54 -16.54 -12.24 0.70
N GLY A 55 -15.61 -13.19 0.61
CA GLY A 55 -14.62 -13.27 -0.47
C GLY A 55 -13.29 -12.64 -0.10
N LEU A 56 -12.46 -12.36 -1.11
CA LEU A 56 -11.14 -11.75 -0.95
C LEU A 56 -11.29 -10.28 -0.51
N PRO A 57 -10.79 -9.85 0.66
CA PRO A 57 -10.81 -8.45 1.07
C PRO A 57 -9.93 -7.59 0.15
N ILE A 58 -10.47 -6.46 -0.29
CA ILE A 58 -9.80 -5.45 -1.11
C ILE A 58 -9.78 -4.12 -0.35
N VAL A 59 -8.58 -3.69 0.04
CA VAL A 59 -8.37 -2.41 0.70
C VAL A 59 -8.26 -1.30 -0.34
N HIS A 60 -9.16 -0.32 -0.25
CA HIS A 60 -9.18 0.82 -1.17
C HIS A 60 -9.63 2.10 -0.47
N HIS A 61 -9.05 3.24 -0.83
CA HIS A 61 -9.52 4.55 -0.41
C HIS A 61 -9.55 5.54 -1.57
N HIS A 62 -10.56 6.42 -1.60
CA HIS A 62 -10.62 7.48 -2.60
C HIS A 62 -9.40 8.41 -2.51
N GLY A 63 -8.84 8.59 -1.31
CA GLY A 63 -7.60 9.34 -1.07
C GLY A 63 -6.30 8.68 -1.57
N TYR A 64 -6.35 7.56 -2.29
CA TYR A 64 -5.16 6.99 -2.95
C TYR A 64 -4.66 7.83 -4.14
N VAL A 65 -5.43 8.85 -4.55
CA VAL A 65 -5.04 9.82 -5.57
C VAL A 65 -4.94 11.21 -4.96
N CYS A 66 -4.06 12.02 -5.53
CA CYS A 66 -3.99 13.46 -5.27
C CYS A 66 -3.77 14.19 -6.59
N GLU A 67 -4.04 15.49 -6.61
CA GLU A 67 -3.70 16.32 -7.76
C GLU A 67 -2.17 16.39 -7.93
N LEU A 68 -1.74 16.29 -9.18
CA LEU A 68 -0.35 16.44 -9.59
C LEU A 68 -0.27 17.54 -10.66
N PRO A 69 0.89 18.19 -10.82
CA PRO A 69 1.09 19.14 -11.91
C PRO A 69 0.73 18.54 -13.28
N PRO A 70 0.23 19.36 -14.23
CA PRO A 70 -0.02 18.90 -15.58
C PRO A 70 1.21 18.19 -16.18
N ASN A 71 0.99 17.13 -16.95
CA ASN A 71 2.03 16.31 -17.59
C ASN A 71 2.98 15.57 -16.62
N HIS A 72 2.63 15.45 -15.34
CA HIS A 72 3.40 14.62 -14.42
C HIS A 72 3.47 13.16 -14.90
N ARG A 73 4.67 12.56 -14.85
CA ARG A 73 4.93 11.21 -15.40
C ARG A 73 4.27 10.08 -14.60
N PHE A 74 4.08 10.29 -13.29
CA PHE A 74 3.43 9.32 -12.42
C PHE A 74 1.92 9.19 -12.72
N PRO A 75 1.43 8.00 -13.08
CA PRO A 75 0.03 7.78 -13.47
C PRO A 75 -0.87 7.64 -12.24
N MET A 76 -1.08 8.75 -11.51
CA MET A 76 -1.87 8.79 -10.29
C MET A 76 -3.27 8.14 -10.41
N PRO A 77 -4.02 8.30 -11.51
CA PRO A 77 -5.35 7.69 -11.64
C PRO A 77 -5.38 6.16 -11.62
N LYS A 78 -4.22 5.48 -11.77
CA LYS A 78 -4.15 4.01 -11.83
C LYS A 78 -4.83 3.33 -10.64
N PHE A 79 -4.74 3.91 -9.44
CA PHE A 79 -5.25 3.29 -8.22
C PHE A 79 -6.77 3.17 -8.19
N HIS A 80 -7.49 4.20 -8.67
CA HIS A 80 -8.94 4.15 -8.85
C HIS A 80 -9.33 3.24 -10.00
N LYS A 81 -8.62 3.35 -11.13
CA LYS A 81 -8.89 2.52 -12.32
C LYS A 81 -8.80 1.02 -12.02
N VAL A 82 -7.87 0.58 -11.17
CA VAL A 82 -7.83 -0.85 -10.83
C VAL A 82 -9.08 -1.26 -10.06
N LEU A 83 -9.52 -0.50 -9.04
CA LEU A 83 -10.78 -0.83 -8.37
C LEU A 83 -11.96 -0.86 -9.36
N GLU A 84 -12.04 0.13 -10.24
CA GLU A 84 -13.08 0.21 -11.25
C GLU A 84 -13.09 -1.01 -12.16
N PHE A 85 -11.92 -1.46 -12.65
CA PHE A 85 -11.83 -2.66 -13.48
C PHE A 85 -12.16 -3.94 -12.72
N LEU A 86 -11.77 -4.07 -11.45
CA LEU A 86 -12.13 -5.22 -10.61
C LEU A 86 -13.65 -5.37 -10.47
N ILE A 87 -14.36 -4.25 -10.32
CA ILE A 87 -15.83 -4.23 -10.22
C ILE A 87 -16.47 -4.45 -11.59
N LYS A 88 -16.03 -3.70 -12.60
CA LYS A 88 -16.58 -3.75 -13.97
C LYS A 88 -16.47 -5.15 -14.59
N ASP A 89 -15.37 -5.84 -14.35
CA ASP A 89 -15.14 -7.20 -14.85
C ASP A 89 -15.73 -8.28 -13.92
N ASN A 90 -16.54 -7.89 -12.93
CA ASN A 90 -17.21 -8.76 -11.95
C ASN A 90 -16.27 -9.68 -11.16
N VAL A 91 -15.03 -9.24 -10.94
CA VAL A 91 -14.07 -9.99 -10.11
C VAL A 91 -14.34 -9.80 -8.62
N ILE A 92 -14.85 -8.63 -8.25
CA ILE A 92 -15.29 -8.35 -6.88
C ILE A 92 -16.64 -7.60 -6.87
N SER A 93 -17.38 -7.71 -5.76
CA SER A 93 -18.46 -6.76 -5.43
C SER A 93 -17.94 -5.71 -4.44
N ARG A 94 -18.26 -4.44 -4.70
CA ARG A 94 -17.83 -3.32 -3.86
C ARG A 94 -18.34 -3.48 -2.43
N GLU A 95 -19.60 -3.83 -2.28
CA GLU A 95 -20.32 -3.91 -1.01
C GLU A 95 -19.83 -5.08 -0.15
N LYS A 96 -19.37 -6.16 -0.80
CA LYS A 96 -19.00 -7.42 -0.12
C LYS A 96 -17.51 -7.56 0.17
N GLN A 97 -16.65 -6.84 -0.55
CA GLN A 97 -15.20 -7.09 -0.51
C GLN A 97 -14.35 -5.84 -0.28
N VAL A 98 -14.89 -4.63 -0.48
CA VAL A 98 -14.08 -3.42 -0.33
C VAL A 98 -14.10 -2.92 1.11
N ILE A 99 -12.92 -2.64 1.65
CA ILE A 99 -12.73 -2.05 2.98
C ILE A 99 -11.83 -0.83 2.89
N HIS A 100 -12.05 0.14 3.78
CA HIS A 100 -11.36 1.42 3.77
C HIS A 100 -10.28 1.48 4.85
N PRO A 101 -9.03 1.84 4.49
CA PRO A 101 -7.98 2.06 5.47
C PRO A 101 -8.13 3.41 6.17
N LYS A 102 -7.46 3.52 7.31
CA LYS A 102 -7.15 4.81 7.94
C LYS A 102 -5.78 5.27 7.46
N GLN A 103 -5.50 6.57 7.58
CA GLN A 103 -4.15 7.08 7.40
C GLN A 103 -3.20 6.44 8.42
N VAL A 104 -1.98 6.10 7.98
CA VAL A 104 -0.92 5.68 8.90
C VAL A 104 -0.63 6.80 9.91
N SER A 105 -0.39 6.40 11.16
CA SER A 105 0.03 7.33 12.21
C SER A 105 1.51 7.70 12.04
N ARG A 106 1.91 8.88 12.52
CA ARG A 106 3.32 9.26 12.62
C ARG A 106 4.13 8.18 13.34
N LYS A 107 3.66 7.76 14.52
CA LYS A 107 4.33 6.75 15.36
C LYS A 107 4.64 5.47 14.57
N LEU A 108 3.70 5.01 13.75
CA LEU A 108 3.88 3.80 12.95
C LEU A 108 4.80 4.04 11.74
N ALA A 109 4.69 5.19 11.06
CA ALA A 109 5.62 5.54 9.99
C ALA A 109 7.08 5.61 10.48
N CYS A 110 7.30 6.16 11.68
CA CYS A 110 8.63 6.24 12.31
C CYS A 110 9.20 4.88 12.73
N ARG A 111 8.46 3.77 12.60
CA ARG A 111 9.03 2.44 12.82
C ARG A 111 9.98 2.06 11.68
N ALA A 112 9.68 2.47 10.45
CA ALA A 112 10.50 2.19 9.27
C ALA A 112 11.35 3.38 8.82
N HIS A 113 11.06 4.57 9.34
CA HIS A 113 11.69 5.83 8.92
C HIS A 113 12.19 6.64 10.12
N THR A 114 13.16 7.51 9.90
CA THR A 114 13.63 8.43 10.93
C THR A 114 12.53 9.41 11.30
N GLU A 115 12.47 9.80 12.58
CA GLU A 115 11.50 10.78 13.06
C GLU A 115 11.60 12.10 12.31
N GLU A 116 12.84 12.56 12.07
CA GLU A 116 13.13 13.77 11.31
C GLU A 116 12.51 13.73 9.91
N TYR A 117 12.70 12.64 9.17
CA TYR A 117 12.17 12.51 7.82
C TYR A 117 10.63 12.50 7.82
N VAL A 118 10.02 11.71 8.72
CA VAL A 118 8.55 11.63 8.83
C VAL A 118 7.96 12.99 9.19
N ASP A 119 8.54 13.70 10.16
CA ASP A 119 8.07 15.03 10.56
C ASP A 119 8.19 16.04 9.43
N LYS A 120 9.35 16.06 8.78
CA LYS A 120 9.61 16.97 7.67
C LYS A 120 8.61 16.74 6.54
N PHE A 121 8.39 15.49 6.15
CA PHE A 121 7.43 15.15 5.10
C PHE A 121 5.98 15.39 5.52
N PHE A 122 5.56 14.97 6.71
CA PHE A 122 4.15 15.12 7.13
C PHE A 122 3.78 16.59 7.39
N SER A 123 4.74 17.43 7.78
CA SER A 123 4.52 18.87 8.04
C SER A 123 4.78 19.79 6.85
N GLY A 124 5.17 19.25 5.69
CA GLY A 124 5.40 20.06 4.48
C GLY A 124 6.69 20.88 4.50
N LYS A 125 7.69 20.43 5.25
CA LYS A 125 9.03 21.04 5.33
C LYS A 125 10.04 20.37 4.39
N THR A 126 9.58 19.52 3.47
CA THR A 126 10.43 18.85 2.46
C THR A 126 11.04 19.88 1.52
N THR A 127 12.35 19.86 1.33
CA THR A 127 13.06 20.84 0.49
C THR A 127 12.81 20.58 -1.00
N VAL A 128 13.18 21.55 -1.84
CA VAL A 128 13.06 21.42 -3.30
C VAL A 128 13.95 20.27 -3.83
N GLU A 129 15.12 20.08 -3.24
CA GLU A 129 16.07 19.02 -3.60
C GLU A 129 15.47 17.63 -3.31
N GLU A 130 14.86 17.45 -2.13
CA GLU A 130 14.18 16.21 -1.75
C GLU A 130 12.96 15.93 -2.65
N GLN A 131 12.20 16.98 -2.99
CA GLN A 131 11.09 16.88 -3.95
C GLN A 131 11.58 16.45 -5.34
N ARG A 132 12.73 16.96 -5.80
CA ARG A 132 13.34 16.53 -7.07
C ARG A 132 13.76 15.06 -7.05
N VAL A 133 14.35 14.58 -5.95
CA VAL A 133 14.78 13.18 -5.79
C VAL A 133 13.58 12.22 -5.88
N THR A 134 12.47 12.59 -5.26
CA THR A 134 11.26 11.75 -5.24
C THR A 134 10.45 11.88 -6.53
N GLY A 135 10.64 12.98 -7.26
CA GLY A 135 9.88 13.33 -8.44
C GLY A 135 8.51 13.93 -8.12
N PHE A 136 8.21 14.26 -6.86
CA PHE A 136 6.94 14.84 -6.45
C PHE A 136 7.12 16.23 -5.84
N THR A 137 6.24 17.16 -6.22
CA THR A 137 6.05 18.41 -5.49
C THR A 137 5.19 18.15 -4.26
N TRP A 138 5.65 18.59 -3.09
CA TRP A 138 4.90 18.39 -1.86
C TRP A 138 3.59 19.18 -1.87
N THR A 139 2.50 18.52 -1.47
CA THR A 139 1.22 19.15 -1.18
C THR A 139 0.57 18.43 0.01
N PRO A 140 -0.38 19.05 0.72
CA PRO A 140 -1.17 18.36 1.74
C PRO A 140 -1.91 17.13 1.19
N GLY A 141 -2.35 17.20 -0.06
CA GLY A 141 -2.97 16.09 -0.78
C GLY A 141 -2.02 14.91 -0.99
N LEU A 142 -0.77 15.17 -1.38
CA LEU A 142 0.26 14.14 -1.52
C LEU A 142 0.58 13.48 -0.17
N ALA A 143 0.78 14.27 0.89
CA ALA A 143 1.04 13.74 2.23
C ALA A 143 -0.13 12.87 2.73
N SER A 144 -1.37 13.35 2.57
CA SER A 144 -2.58 12.59 2.87
C SER A 144 -2.64 11.26 2.11
N ARG A 145 -2.35 11.31 0.80
CA ARG A 145 -2.37 10.15 -0.09
C ARG A 145 -1.35 9.09 0.29
N VAL A 146 -0.11 9.48 0.57
CA VAL A 146 0.94 8.55 1.04
C VAL A 146 0.53 7.90 2.35
N ARG A 147 -0.06 8.66 3.28
CA ARG A 147 -0.51 8.10 4.55
C ARG A 147 -1.66 7.10 4.39
N TYR A 148 -2.60 7.37 3.48
CA TYR A 148 -3.65 6.40 3.16
C TYR A 148 -3.09 5.15 2.50
N GLU A 149 -2.18 5.29 1.54
CA GLU A 149 -1.52 4.17 0.89
C GLU A 149 -0.84 3.25 1.92
N THR A 150 0.00 3.83 2.79
CA THR A 150 0.70 3.06 3.82
C THR A 150 -0.28 2.39 4.78
N GLY A 151 -1.32 3.09 5.22
CA GLY A 151 -2.37 2.51 6.05
C GLY A 151 -3.17 1.41 5.34
N GLY A 152 -3.29 1.51 4.01
CA GLY A 152 -3.82 0.48 3.13
C GLY A 152 -3.07 -0.84 3.20
N THR A 153 -1.75 -0.76 3.05
CA THR A 153 -0.85 -1.92 3.12
C THR A 153 -0.83 -2.54 4.52
N VAL A 154 -0.82 -1.73 5.57
CA VAL A 154 -0.95 -2.20 6.97
C VAL A 154 -2.28 -2.91 7.19
N LEU A 155 -3.40 -2.33 6.75
CA LEU A 155 -4.71 -2.98 6.91
C LEU A 155 -4.79 -4.29 6.11
N ALA A 156 -4.26 -4.32 4.89
CA ALA A 156 -4.21 -5.53 4.07
C ALA A 156 -3.39 -6.64 4.75
N SER A 157 -2.25 -6.30 5.36
CA SER A 157 -1.41 -7.28 6.06
C SER A 157 -2.08 -7.84 7.32
N GLN A 158 -2.83 -7.02 8.06
CA GLN A 158 -3.64 -7.49 9.19
C GLN A 158 -4.80 -8.39 8.74
N LEU A 159 -5.48 -8.01 7.65
CA LEU A 159 -6.58 -8.80 7.09
C LEU A 159 -6.09 -10.17 6.61
N SER A 160 -4.90 -10.25 6.01
CA SER A 160 -4.37 -11.53 5.50
C SER A 160 -4.10 -12.54 6.62
N ILE A 161 -3.80 -12.11 7.84
CA ILE A 161 -3.62 -13.02 8.99
C ILE A 161 -4.93 -13.76 9.30
N SER A 162 -6.06 -13.04 9.31
CA SER A 162 -7.37 -13.62 9.63
C SER A 162 -8.04 -14.33 8.45
N ARG A 163 -7.82 -13.82 7.23
CA ARG A 163 -8.51 -14.30 6.00
C ARG A 163 -7.62 -15.18 5.11
N GLY A 164 -6.37 -15.39 5.48
CA GLY A 164 -5.34 -16.05 4.66
C GLY A 164 -4.79 -15.16 3.53
N LEU A 165 -5.64 -14.30 2.95
CA LEU A 165 -5.26 -13.39 1.88
C LEU A 165 -6.08 -12.09 1.93
N ALA A 166 -5.44 -10.98 1.59
CA ALA A 166 -6.06 -9.70 1.31
C ALA A 166 -5.21 -8.94 0.27
N ALA A 167 -5.79 -7.95 -0.39
CA ALA A 167 -5.07 -7.10 -1.34
C ALA A 167 -5.37 -5.62 -1.09
N SER A 168 -4.41 -4.74 -1.38
CA SER A 168 -4.63 -3.30 -1.48
C SER A 168 -4.52 -2.87 -2.94
N THR A 169 -5.33 -1.92 -3.38
CA THR A 169 -5.26 -1.40 -4.75
C THR A 169 -4.20 -0.31 -4.94
N ALA A 170 -3.52 0.08 -3.86
CA ALA A 170 -2.34 0.95 -3.85
C ALA A 170 -1.30 0.36 -2.89
N GLY A 171 -0.11 0.94 -2.85
CA GLY A 171 1.01 0.43 -2.07
C GLY A 171 2.09 -0.19 -2.93
N GLY A 172 2.99 -0.93 -2.29
CA GLY A 172 4.18 -1.48 -2.95
C GLY A 172 5.24 -0.41 -3.20
N THR A 173 5.31 0.59 -2.32
CA THR A 173 6.34 1.62 -2.32
C THR A 173 7.61 1.07 -1.65
N HIS A 174 8.56 0.64 -2.46
CA HIS A 174 9.74 -0.13 -2.02
C HIS A 174 11.08 0.61 -2.13
N HIS A 175 11.11 1.80 -2.74
CA HIS A 175 12.36 2.56 -2.98
C HIS A 175 12.69 3.57 -1.87
N ALA A 176 11.78 3.81 -0.92
CA ALA A 176 12.03 4.76 0.16
C ALA A 176 13.01 4.17 1.17
N PHE A 177 13.96 4.99 1.60
CA PHE A 177 14.96 4.70 2.63
C PHE A 177 14.47 5.23 3.99
N PRO A 178 15.11 4.83 5.10
CA PRO A 178 14.71 5.32 6.43
C PRO A 178 14.67 6.85 6.54
N ASP A 179 15.60 7.56 5.90
CA ASP A 179 15.80 9.01 6.03
C ASP A 179 15.41 9.82 4.78
N LYS A 180 14.97 9.18 3.69
CA LYS A 180 14.60 9.87 2.44
C LYS A 180 13.69 9.06 1.53
N GLY A 181 12.87 9.76 0.75
CA GLY A 181 12.15 9.16 -0.37
C GLY A 181 13.02 9.01 -1.62
N SER A 182 12.59 8.16 -2.55
CA SER A 182 13.26 7.94 -3.84
C SER A 182 12.30 7.29 -4.84
N GLY A 183 12.44 7.58 -6.14
CA GLY A 183 11.73 6.86 -7.20
C GLY A 183 10.21 6.80 -7.01
N TYR A 184 9.57 7.95 -6.74
CA TYR A 184 8.14 8.06 -6.40
C TYR A 184 7.69 7.32 -5.12
N CYS A 185 8.60 6.77 -4.32
CA CYS A 185 8.31 6.18 -3.02
C CYS A 185 8.68 7.17 -1.92
N LEU A 186 7.69 7.62 -1.14
CA LEU A 186 7.89 8.59 -0.05
C LEU A 186 7.93 7.93 1.32
N ILE A 187 7.14 6.88 1.54
CA ILE A 187 7.20 6.03 2.73
C ILE A 187 7.31 4.60 2.22
N ASN A 188 8.09 3.74 2.89
CA ASN A 188 8.20 2.33 2.57
C ASN A 188 7.08 1.57 3.26
N ASP A 189 5.93 1.48 2.60
CA ASP A 189 4.73 0.86 3.17
C ASP A 189 4.90 -0.64 3.48
N LEU A 190 5.72 -1.35 2.70
CA LEU A 190 6.04 -2.76 2.93
C LEU A 190 6.83 -2.94 4.24
N ALA A 191 7.85 -2.11 4.46
CA ALA A 191 8.61 -2.12 5.70
C ALA A 191 7.72 -1.75 6.89
N VAL A 192 6.91 -0.69 6.77
CA VAL A 192 5.97 -0.29 7.84
C VAL A 192 5.01 -1.44 8.18
N ALA A 193 4.42 -2.10 7.19
CA ALA A 193 3.52 -3.21 7.41
C ALA A 193 4.21 -4.44 8.03
N ALA A 194 5.43 -4.76 7.60
CA ALA A 194 6.20 -5.87 8.16
C ALA A 194 6.55 -5.61 9.64
N ILE A 195 7.03 -4.42 10.00
CA ILE A 195 7.34 -4.07 11.40
C ILE A 195 6.06 -4.10 12.22
N HIS A 196 4.97 -3.52 11.68
CA HIS A 196 3.69 -3.52 12.39
C HIS A 196 3.26 -4.94 12.75
N LEU A 197 3.35 -5.88 11.81
CA LEU A 197 3.01 -7.27 12.08
C LEU A 197 3.94 -7.89 13.13
N SER A 198 5.26 -7.69 13.02
CA SER A 198 6.21 -8.21 14.02
C SER A 198 6.00 -7.61 15.41
N ASP A 199 5.63 -6.32 15.49
CA ASP A 199 5.40 -5.62 16.76
C ASP A 199 4.06 -5.99 17.42
N THR A 200 3.07 -6.45 16.65
CA THR A 200 1.69 -6.64 17.12
C THR A 200 1.20 -8.09 17.07
N THR A 201 2.06 -9.04 16.69
CA THR A 201 1.74 -10.47 16.57
C THR A 201 2.93 -11.35 16.92
N ASP A 202 2.71 -12.67 16.97
CA ASP A 202 3.78 -13.66 17.12
C ASP A 202 4.56 -13.93 15.81
N ILE A 203 4.35 -13.13 14.75
CA ILE A 203 5.09 -13.25 13.48
C ILE A 203 6.52 -12.77 13.69
N THR A 204 7.47 -13.69 13.63
CA THR A 204 8.91 -13.37 13.75
C THR A 204 9.62 -13.27 12.41
N ARG A 205 8.96 -13.66 11.30
CA ARG A 205 9.55 -13.64 9.95
C ARG A 205 8.51 -13.23 8.93
N VAL A 206 8.87 -12.23 8.13
CA VAL A 206 8.07 -11.72 7.01
C VAL A 206 8.87 -11.92 5.73
N LEU A 207 8.28 -12.61 4.74
CA LEU A 207 8.85 -12.71 3.39
C LEU A 207 8.17 -11.68 2.49
N ILE A 208 8.96 -10.80 1.91
CA ILE A 208 8.53 -9.82 0.91
C ILE A 208 9.02 -10.32 -0.45
N VAL A 209 8.07 -10.54 -1.37
CA VAL A 209 8.37 -10.98 -2.74
C VAL A 209 8.08 -9.83 -3.66
N ASP A 210 9.12 -9.33 -4.31
CA ASP A 210 9.04 -8.21 -5.21
C ASP A 210 9.13 -8.66 -6.66
N LEU A 211 8.15 -8.27 -7.45
CA LEU A 211 8.04 -8.60 -8.87
C LEU A 211 8.11 -7.34 -9.75
N ASP A 212 8.48 -6.20 -9.17
CA ASP A 212 8.75 -4.98 -9.94
C ASP A 212 9.97 -5.19 -10.85
N VAL A 213 9.94 -4.55 -12.02
CA VAL A 213 11.04 -4.59 -12.99
C VAL A 213 12.22 -3.73 -12.55
N HIS A 214 11.98 -2.73 -11.70
CA HIS A 214 13.02 -1.91 -11.11
C HIS A 214 13.66 -2.67 -9.96
N GLN A 215 15.00 -2.74 -9.95
CA GLN A 215 15.69 -3.44 -8.89
C GLN A 215 15.38 -2.84 -7.52
N VAL A 216 15.11 -3.75 -6.60
CA VAL A 216 14.81 -3.52 -5.22
C VAL A 216 16.07 -3.05 -4.50
N VAL A 217 16.08 -1.80 -4.06
CA VAL A 217 16.89 -1.39 -2.91
C VAL A 217 15.96 -1.32 -1.71
N VAL A 218 15.47 -2.48 -1.24
CA VAL A 218 14.91 -2.50 0.10
C VAL A 218 16.08 -2.58 1.06
N HIS A 219 16.50 -1.43 1.56
CA HIS A 219 17.35 -1.37 2.74
C HIS A 219 16.50 -1.65 3.97
N PHE A 220 16.29 -2.94 4.24
CA PHE A 220 15.93 -3.43 5.56
C PHE A 220 17.18 -3.33 6.45
N THR A 221 17.67 -2.12 6.78
CA THR A 221 18.85 -1.99 7.65
C THR A 221 18.52 -2.24 9.12
N SER A 222 17.28 -2.60 9.47
CA SER A 222 16.90 -2.96 10.84
C SER A 222 15.62 -3.81 10.85
N PHE A 223 15.76 -5.14 10.82
CA PHE A 223 14.76 -6.11 11.25
C PHE A 223 15.45 -7.26 11.95
#